data_AF-A0A7W0PU36-F1
#
_entry.id   AF-A0A7W0PU36-F1
#
_cell.length_a   1.000
_cell.length_b   1.000
_cell.length_c   1.000
_cell.angle_alpha   90.00
_cell.angle_beta   90.00
_cell.angle_gamma   90.00
#
_symmetry.space_group_name_H-M   'P 1'
#
loop_
_entity.id
_entity.type
_entity.pdbx_description
1 polymer ?
#
loop_
_entity_poly.entity_id
_entity_poly.type
_entity_poly.pdbx_seq_one_letter_code
_entity_poly.pdbx_strand_id
1 'polypeptide(L)'
;MSARLAERGLALEADEPGLALLCVPDRAIAEVARGIVPGPWIAHVSGATPLVALDPHERRFGMHPLQSFSKTRGPEQLDGAWAAVTAETDAARAVGFWLAETLGLRPFDLDDEGRAAYHAGAAVASNYLVTLRHAAGSLLEAADAPPEALDPLMRGVIDNGFELTGPIARGDWETVERHLAAIREQRPEFEKLYLVLAEGTAVIAGTELPSDTVSQGAAGGAPKVCRTISDLRAELGRGSGSIGLVPTMGSLHEGHLSLLRAARSECDTVVMSLFVNPAQFADRVDLGRYPRDEARDIALAEEIGVDLVFAPSADEMYPEGFQTWVEVTELGASLEGEFRPEHFRGVATIVLKLISIARPTRIYFGQKDAQQVEVIRRMIRDLALEVELRVLPTVRDADGLALSSRNVLLSAEERQRALAFSRALATRDPAAARKLLAESNGLAVDYLEIVDFDPRALVGAVRVGDIRLIDNMPLEGDAK
;
A
#
# COMPACT_ATOMS: atom_id res chain seq x y z
N MET A 1 43.49 1.10 -10.27
CA MET A 1 43.95 2.49 -10.10
C MET A 1 45.46 2.58 -9.91
N SER A 2 46.03 2.10 -8.79
CA SER A 2 47.49 2.16 -8.54
C SER A 2 48.35 1.63 -9.68
N ALA A 3 48.09 0.40 -10.14
CA ALA A 3 48.81 -0.19 -11.26
C ALA A 3 48.75 0.68 -12.54
N ARG A 4 47.60 1.30 -12.82
CA ARG A 4 47.45 2.17 -13.99
C ARG A 4 48.24 3.48 -13.86
N LEU A 5 48.24 4.09 -12.67
CA LEU A 5 49.03 5.30 -12.40
C LEU A 5 50.53 5.02 -12.54
N ALA A 6 50.99 3.86 -12.06
CA ALA A 6 52.39 3.43 -12.22
C ALA A 6 52.76 3.23 -13.70
N GLU A 7 51.90 2.59 -14.51
CA GLU A 7 52.10 2.45 -15.97
C GLU A 7 52.20 3.80 -16.69
N ARG A 8 51.56 4.83 -16.13
CA ARG A 8 51.57 6.21 -16.65
C ARG A 8 52.73 7.04 -16.09
N GLY A 9 53.65 6.43 -15.36
CA GLY A 9 54.86 7.06 -14.85
C GLY A 9 54.67 7.93 -13.61
N LEU A 10 53.54 7.80 -12.89
CA LEU A 10 53.33 8.49 -11.63
C LEU A 10 53.98 7.72 -10.47
N ALA A 11 54.70 8.46 -9.62
CA ALA A 11 55.24 7.94 -8.38
C ALA A 11 54.11 7.64 -7.38
N LEU A 12 54.17 6.48 -6.74
CA LEU A 12 53.22 6.04 -5.71
C LEU A 12 53.97 5.96 -4.38
N GLU A 13 54.12 7.11 -3.74
CA GLU A 13 54.84 7.26 -2.46
C GLU A 13 53.85 7.44 -1.32
N ALA A 14 54.18 6.86 -0.15
CA ALA A 14 53.33 6.94 1.04
C ALA A 14 53.65 8.19 1.90
N ASP A 15 54.86 8.72 1.79
CA ASP A 15 55.34 9.85 2.56
C ASP A 15 55.11 11.16 1.79
N GLU A 16 54.36 12.09 2.38
CA GLU A 16 54.03 13.41 1.82
C GLU A 16 53.44 13.41 0.39
N PRO A 17 52.33 12.67 0.15
CA PRO A 17 51.74 12.61 -1.18
C PRO A 17 51.24 13.99 -1.64
N GLY A 18 51.32 14.30 -2.93
CA GLY A 18 50.65 15.49 -3.49
C GLY A 18 49.13 15.31 -3.64
N LEU A 19 48.67 14.06 -3.71
CA LEU A 19 47.28 13.63 -3.85
C LEU A 19 47.08 12.26 -3.16
N ALA A 20 46.08 12.16 -2.29
CA ALA A 20 45.61 10.91 -1.70
C ALA A 20 44.30 10.46 -2.36
N LEU A 21 44.31 9.30 -3.03
CA LEU A 21 43.12 8.72 -3.67
C LEU A 21 42.55 7.55 -2.86
N LEU A 22 41.39 7.75 -2.25
CA LEU A 22 40.69 6.78 -1.41
C LEU A 22 39.92 5.76 -2.27
N CYS A 23 40.48 4.55 -2.38
CA CYS A 23 39.87 3.38 -3.02
C CYS A 23 39.41 2.36 -1.97
N VAL A 24 38.67 2.83 -0.96
CA VAL A 24 38.16 2.03 0.16
C VAL A 24 36.64 1.85 0.03
N PRO A 25 36.03 0.87 0.73
CA PRO A 25 34.57 0.77 0.79
C PRO A 25 33.93 2.07 1.26
N ASP A 26 32.79 2.43 0.68
CA ASP A 26 32.12 3.72 0.90
C ASP A 26 31.98 4.10 2.38
N ARG A 27 31.57 3.14 3.22
CA ARG A 27 31.43 3.33 4.67
C ARG A 27 32.71 3.75 5.41
N ALA A 28 33.88 3.47 4.83
CA ALA A 28 35.18 3.76 5.44
C ALA A 28 35.77 5.10 4.97
N ILE A 29 35.20 5.74 3.94
CA ILE A 29 35.76 6.96 3.33
C ILE A 29 35.95 8.06 4.38
N ALA A 30 34.92 8.33 5.20
CA ALA A 30 34.97 9.40 6.20
C ALA A 30 35.90 9.12 7.39
N GLU A 31 36.12 7.85 7.71
CA GLU A 31 37.09 7.46 8.73
C GLU A 31 38.52 7.64 8.20
N VAL A 32 38.78 7.12 7.01
CA VAL A 32 40.11 7.19 6.38
C VAL A 32 40.49 8.63 6.06
N ALA A 33 39.56 9.45 5.56
CA ALA A 33 39.81 10.86 5.27
C ALA A 33 40.25 11.64 6.52
N ARG A 34 39.61 11.41 7.67
CA ARG A 34 39.99 12.05 8.95
C ARG A 34 41.35 11.61 9.47
N GLY A 35 41.84 10.44 9.07
CA GLY A 35 43.17 9.94 9.40
C GLY A 35 44.30 10.60 8.59
N ILE A 36 43.98 11.32 7.51
CA ILE A 36 44.96 12.00 6.65
C ILE A 36 45.10 13.45 7.11
N VAL A 37 46.34 13.90 7.31
CA VAL A 37 46.64 15.29 7.69
C VAL A 37 46.27 16.23 6.53
N PRO A 38 45.51 17.32 6.77
CA PRO A 38 45.19 18.30 5.73
C PRO A 38 46.43 18.93 5.09
N GLY A 39 46.42 19.09 3.77
CA GLY A 39 47.58 19.57 3.00
C GLY A 39 47.57 19.08 1.55
N PRO A 40 47.61 17.76 1.30
CA PRO A 40 47.50 17.22 -0.05
C PRO A 40 46.11 17.41 -0.64
N TRP A 41 45.98 17.19 -1.94
CA TRP A 41 44.66 16.90 -2.50
C TRP A 41 44.14 15.58 -1.94
N ILE A 42 42.85 15.46 -1.70
CA ILE A 42 42.21 14.20 -1.32
C ILE A 42 41.03 13.92 -2.23
N ALA A 43 40.86 12.66 -2.65
CA ALA A 43 39.73 12.27 -3.46
C ALA A 43 39.22 10.88 -3.12
N HIS A 44 37.96 10.61 -3.42
CA HIS A 44 37.40 9.26 -3.33
C HIS A 44 36.81 8.83 -4.68
N VAL A 45 36.68 7.52 -4.86
CA VAL A 45 36.15 6.92 -6.09
C VAL A 45 34.70 6.41 -6.00
N SER A 46 34.04 6.57 -4.85
CA SER A 46 32.61 6.22 -4.71
C SER A 46 31.72 7.04 -5.63
N GLY A 47 30.73 6.40 -6.26
CA GLY A 47 29.74 7.06 -7.10
C GLY A 47 28.61 7.73 -6.32
N ALA A 48 28.38 7.34 -5.07
CA ALA A 48 27.24 7.79 -4.26
C ALA A 48 27.62 8.59 -3.00
N THR A 49 28.86 8.48 -2.53
CA THR A 49 29.31 9.19 -1.32
C THR A 49 29.48 10.69 -1.60
N PRO A 50 28.90 11.60 -0.80
CA PRO A 50 29.05 13.05 -1.00
C PRO A 50 30.44 13.56 -0.59
N LEU A 51 30.84 14.73 -1.09
CA LEU A 51 32.16 15.31 -0.79
C LEU A 51 32.37 15.67 0.69
N VAL A 52 31.30 15.92 1.44
CA VAL A 52 31.37 16.17 2.90
C VAL A 52 32.01 15.00 3.66
N ALA A 53 32.01 13.79 3.09
CA ALA A 53 32.72 12.65 3.66
C ALA A 53 34.25 12.86 3.71
N LEU A 54 34.79 13.85 2.99
CA LEU A 54 36.20 14.22 3.01
C LEU A 54 36.50 15.37 3.97
N ASP A 55 35.58 15.76 4.86
CA ASP A 55 35.88 16.72 5.93
C ASP A 55 37.07 16.25 6.81
N PRO A 56 37.96 17.16 7.25
CA PRO A 56 37.92 18.62 7.09
C PRO A 56 38.72 19.16 5.87
N HIS A 57 38.99 18.34 4.86
CA HIS A 57 39.89 18.72 3.76
C HIS A 57 39.21 19.69 2.78
N GLU A 58 39.81 20.86 2.56
CA GLU A 58 39.32 21.85 1.58
C GLU A 58 39.76 21.51 0.14
N ARG A 59 40.94 20.88 -0.01
CA ARG A 59 41.49 20.45 -1.30
C ARG A 59 40.94 19.07 -1.66
N ARG A 60 39.66 19.01 -2.04
CA ARG A 60 38.95 17.74 -2.25
C ARG A 60 38.16 17.65 -3.54
N PHE A 61 37.99 16.44 -4.04
CA PHE A 61 37.09 16.12 -5.15
C PHE A 61 36.66 14.64 -5.13
N GLY A 62 35.66 14.30 -5.93
CA GLY A 62 35.20 12.94 -6.18
C GLY A 62 35.47 12.59 -7.63
N MET A 63 35.89 11.35 -7.89
CA MET A 63 36.08 10.84 -9.25
C MET A 63 35.58 9.41 -9.35
N HIS A 64 34.40 9.20 -9.90
CA HIS A 64 33.81 7.86 -10.06
C HIS A 64 33.93 7.37 -11.50
N PRO A 65 34.72 6.31 -11.78
CA PRO A 65 34.72 5.64 -13.07
C PRO A 65 33.39 4.95 -13.31
N LEU A 66 32.70 5.29 -14.41
CA LEU A 66 31.42 4.69 -14.81
C LEU A 66 31.66 3.32 -15.47
N GLN A 67 32.09 2.35 -14.68
CA GLN A 67 32.41 1.01 -15.17
C GLN A 67 32.36 -0.05 -14.06
N SER A 68 31.89 -1.24 -14.43
CA SER A 68 32.05 -2.46 -13.62
C SER A 68 33.47 -3.04 -13.78
N PHE A 69 34.17 -3.23 -12.67
CA PHE A 69 35.51 -3.83 -12.66
C PHE A 69 35.44 -5.35 -12.52
N SER A 70 36.18 -6.06 -13.39
CA SER A 70 36.39 -7.50 -13.25
C SER A 70 37.76 -7.78 -12.65
N LYS A 71 37.86 -8.78 -11.76
CA LYS A 71 39.13 -9.27 -11.24
C LYS A 71 39.99 -9.99 -12.29
N THR A 72 39.41 -10.32 -13.45
CA THR A 72 40.06 -11.15 -14.48
C THR A 72 40.74 -10.36 -15.60
N ARG A 73 40.58 -9.03 -15.67
CA ARG A 73 41.36 -8.18 -16.60
C ARG A 73 42.22 -7.17 -15.85
N GLY A 74 43.18 -6.58 -16.54
CA GLY A 74 44.19 -5.71 -15.94
C GLY A 74 43.76 -4.25 -15.85
N PRO A 75 44.73 -3.35 -15.59
CA PRO A 75 44.50 -1.91 -15.44
C PRO A 75 43.97 -1.20 -16.69
N GLU A 76 44.14 -1.81 -17.87
CA GLU A 76 43.63 -1.33 -19.16
C GLU A 76 42.10 -1.21 -19.21
N GLN A 77 41.40 -1.85 -18.26
CA GLN A 77 39.95 -1.72 -18.10
C GLN A 77 39.49 -0.26 -18.03
N LEU A 78 40.32 0.68 -17.56
CA LEU A 78 39.95 2.09 -17.42
C LEU A 78 39.92 2.86 -18.75
N ASP A 79 40.54 2.34 -19.80
CA ASP A 79 40.74 3.09 -21.03
C ASP A 79 39.42 3.35 -21.77
N GLY A 80 39.15 4.62 -22.05
CA GLY A 80 37.98 5.07 -22.79
C GLY A 80 36.67 5.09 -21.99
N ALA A 81 36.67 4.57 -20.76
CA ALA A 81 35.53 4.63 -19.87
C ALA A 81 35.29 6.05 -19.38
N TRP A 82 34.03 6.41 -19.15
CA TRP A 82 33.68 7.73 -18.63
C TRP A 82 33.93 7.82 -17.13
N ALA A 83 34.21 9.03 -16.63
CA ALA A 83 34.36 9.28 -15.20
C ALA A 83 33.63 10.55 -14.78
N ALA A 84 32.75 10.44 -13.79
CA ALA A 84 32.11 11.60 -13.18
C ALA A 84 33.10 12.26 -12.22
N VAL A 85 33.33 13.56 -12.40
CA VAL A 85 34.16 14.38 -11.50
C VAL A 85 33.28 15.38 -10.76
N THR A 86 33.30 15.30 -9.44
CA THR A 86 32.57 16.21 -8.55
C THR A 86 33.55 17.06 -7.76
N ALA A 87 33.38 18.38 -7.79
CA ALA A 87 34.29 19.33 -7.16
C ALA A 87 33.56 20.63 -6.76
N GLU A 88 33.95 21.21 -5.61
CA GLU A 88 33.41 22.48 -5.11
C GLU A 88 34.16 23.72 -5.66
N THR A 89 35.34 23.52 -6.25
CA THR A 89 36.18 24.60 -6.80
C THR A 89 36.74 24.24 -8.17
N ASP A 90 37.03 25.25 -9.00
CA ASP A 90 37.64 25.05 -10.32
C ASP A 90 39.02 24.39 -10.24
N ALA A 91 39.79 24.68 -9.20
CA ALA A 91 41.08 24.04 -8.95
C ALA A 91 40.93 22.55 -8.66
N ALA A 92 39.96 22.17 -7.82
CA ALA A 92 39.64 20.77 -7.53
C ALA A 92 39.16 20.04 -8.79
N ARG A 93 38.32 20.70 -9.59
CA ARG A 93 37.82 20.18 -10.87
C ARG A 93 38.97 19.92 -11.85
N ALA A 94 39.88 20.87 -12.02
CA ALA A 94 41.03 20.72 -12.90
C ALA A 94 41.92 19.52 -12.51
N VAL A 95 42.14 19.31 -11.21
CA VAL A 95 42.91 18.17 -10.70
C VAL A 95 42.16 16.86 -10.91
N GLY A 96 40.85 16.83 -10.68
CA GLY A 96 40.02 15.64 -10.93
C GLY A 96 39.99 15.23 -12.40
N PHE A 97 39.87 16.21 -13.32
CA PHE A 97 39.93 15.96 -14.77
C PHE A 97 41.30 15.44 -15.18
N TRP A 98 42.38 16.09 -14.73
CA TRP A 98 43.75 15.63 -14.99
C TRP A 98 43.97 14.18 -14.52
N LEU A 99 43.50 13.84 -13.32
CA LEU A 99 43.64 12.48 -12.78
C LEU A 99 42.88 11.46 -13.65
N ALA A 100 41.63 11.77 -14.01
CA ALA A 100 40.81 10.91 -14.84
C ALA A 100 41.46 10.67 -16.22
N GLU A 101 41.90 11.73 -16.90
CA GLU A 101 42.58 11.65 -18.19
C GLU A 101 43.88 10.84 -18.10
N THR A 102 44.65 11.05 -17.02
CA THR A 102 45.89 10.28 -16.77
C THR A 102 45.59 8.78 -16.64
N LEU A 103 44.48 8.42 -16.00
CA LEU A 103 44.01 7.03 -15.88
C LEU A 103 43.50 6.45 -17.21
N GLY A 104 43.33 7.26 -18.25
CA GLY A 104 42.74 6.85 -19.54
C GLY A 104 41.22 7.02 -19.61
N LEU A 105 40.61 7.67 -18.62
CA LEU A 105 39.18 7.92 -18.54
C LEU A 105 38.78 9.17 -19.33
N ARG A 106 37.49 9.27 -19.64
CA ARG A 106 36.84 10.45 -20.25
C ARG A 106 36.08 11.21 -19.15
N PRO A 107 36.66 12.28 -18.57
CA PRO A 107 35.99 12.99 -17.49
C PRO A 107 34.79 13.80 -17.99
N PHE A 108 33.79 13.95 -17.12
CA PHE A 108 32.73 14.92 -17.26
C PHE A 108 32.33 15.46 -15.88
N ASP A 109 31.67 16.62 -15.89
CA ASP A 109 31.24 17.30 -14.66
C ASP A 109 29.99 16.65 -14.06
N LEU A 110 29.97 16.46 -12.74
CA LEU A 110 28.80 16.03 -12.01
C LEU A 110 28.69 16.78 -10.68
N ASP A 111 27.60 17.54 -10.54
CA ASP A 111 27.25 18.20 -9.28
C ASP A 111 27.01 17.18 -8.16
N ASP A 112 27.41 17.54 -6.93
CA ASP A 112 27.32 16.63 -5.78
C ASP A 112 25.85 16.23 -5.48
N GLU A 113 24.91 17.16 -5.71
CA GLU A 113 23.46 16.91 -5.59
C GLU A 113 22.95 15.85 -6.58
N GLY A 114 23.57 15.74 -7.76
CA GLY A 114 23.16 14.81 -8.82
C GLY A 114 23.69 13.38 -8.66
N ARG A 115 24.58 13.13 -7.70
CA ARG A 115 25.30 11.85 -7.58
C ARG A 115 24.40 10.65 -7.32
N ALA A 116 23.37 10.83 -6.50
CA ALA A 116 22.43 9.76 -6.19
C ALA A 116 21.70 9.27 -7.46
N ALA A 117 21.19 10.20 -8.26
CA ALA A 117 20.51 9.90 -9.52
C ALA A 117 21.47 9.29 -10.55
N TYR A 118 22.66 9.87 -10.70
CA TYR A 118 23.72 9.34 -11.57
C TYR A 118 24.08 7.89 -11.22
N HIS A 119 24.32 7.60 -9.93
CA HIS A 119 24.71 6.28 -9.47
C HIS A 119 23.54 5.28 -9.57
N ALA A 120 22.31 5.72 -9.34
CA ALA A 120 21.12 4.91 -9.60
C ALA A 120 21.04 4.51 -11.09
N GLY A 121 21.28 5.44 -12.01
CA GLY A 121 21.35 5.15 -13.45
C GLY A 121 22.44 4.13 -13.79
N ALA A 122 23.63 4.27 -13.21
CA ALA A 122 24.72 3.29 -13.37
C ALA A 122 24.32 1.89 -12.85
N ALA A 123 23.68 1.80 -11.68
CA ALA A 123 23.19 0.55 -11.11
C ALA A 123 22.10 -0.10 -11.98
N VAL A 124 21.19 0.68 -12.55
CA VAL A 124 20.17 0.18 -13.49
C VAL A 124 20.83 -0.42 -14.74
N ALA A 125 21.79 0.28 -15.32
CA ALA A 125 22.48 -0.17 -16.54
C ALA A 125 23.40 -1.40 -16.33
N SER A 126 23.86 -1.65 -15.10
CA SER A 126 24.84 -2.70 -14.79
C SER A 126 24.25 -3.83 -13.93
N ASN A 127 23.90 -3.53 -12.68
CA ASN A 127 23.45 -4.52 -11.72
C ASN A 127 22.12 -5.15 -12.14
N TYR A 128 21.17 -4.34 -12.59
CA TYR A 128 19.87 -4.87 -12.99
C TYR A 128 19.92 -5.58 -14.34
N LEU A 129 20.92 -5.31 -15.18
CA LEU A 129 21.18 -6.14 -16.37
C LEU A 129 21.51 -7.59 -15.97
N VAL A 130 22.25 -7.79 -14.88
CA VAL A 130 22.50 -9.14 -14.31
C VAL A 130 21.20 -9.78 -13.83
N THR A 131 20.37 -9.01 -13.10
CA THR A 131 19.06 -9.49 -12.63
C THR A 131 18.14 -9.88 -13.80
N LEU A 132 18.06 -9.06 -14.84
CA LEU A 132 17.27 -9.33 -16.05
C LEU A 132 17.78 -10.58 -16.77
N ARG A 133 19.11 -10.72 -16.93
CA ARG A 133 19.71 -11.91 -17.53
C ARG A 133 19.40 -13.19 -16.74
N HIS A 134 19.40 -13.10 -15.41
CA HIS A 134 19.05 -14.21 -14.53
C HIS A 134 17.57 -14.59 -14.66
N ALA A 135 16.65 -13.61 -14.58
CA ALA A 135 15.21 -13.85 -14.72
C ALA A 135 14.87 -14.44 -16.09
N ALA A 136 15.42 -13.88 -17.17
CA ALA A 136 15.22 -14.41 -18.53
C ALA A 136 15.80 -15.82 -18.68
N GLY A 137 17.00 -16.08 -18.15
CA GLY A 137 17.62 -17.41 -18.19
C GLY A 137 16.79 -18.47 -17.47
N SER A 138 16.25 -18.09 -16.31
CA SER A 138 15.34 -18.90 -15.52
C SER A 138 14.03 -19.25 -16.26
N LEU A 139 13.50 -18.34 -17.07
CA LEU A 139 12.33 -18.61 -17.93
C LEU A 139 12.69 -19.55 -19.08
N LEU A 140 13.89 -19.44 -19.67
CA LEU A 140 14.38 -20.37 -20.70
C LEU A 140 14.57 -21.78 -20.13
N GLU A 141 15.16 -21.90 -18.94
CA GLU A 141 15.34 -23.18 -18.25
C GLU A 141 14.00 -23.90 -18.03
N ALA A 142 12.96 -23.16 -17.63
CA ALA A 142 11.61 -23.71 -17.45
C ALA A 142 10.98 -24.21 -18.77
N ALA A 143 11.50 -23.75 -19.91
CA ALA A 143 11.10 -24.19 -21.25
C ALA A 143 12.10 -25.17 -21.88
N ASP A 144 12.99 -25.78 -21.09
CA ASP A 144 14.06 -26.69 -21.53
C ASP A 144 15.01 -26.06 -22.58
N ALA A 145 15.19 -24.74 -22.55
CA ALA A 145 16.07 -24.00 -23.43
C ALA A 145 17.36 -23.54 -22.70
N PRO A 146 18.52 -23.49 -23.39
CA PRO A 146 19.78 -23.11 -22.77
C PRO A 146 19.83 -21.59 -22.49
N PRO A 147 20.04 -21.15 -21.23
CA PRO A 147 20.14 -19.74 -20.88
C PRO A 147 21.15 -18.97 -21.72
N GLU A 148 22.28 -19.57 -22.07
CA GLU A 148 23.39 -18.96 -22.81
C GLU A 148 22.96 -18.45 -24.20
N ALA A 149 21.84 -18.94 -24.74
CA ALA A 149 21.24 -18.42 -25.96
C ALA A 149 20.80 -16.95 -25.85
N LEU A 150 20.64 -16.42 -24.64
CA LEU A 150 20.31 -15.02 -24.39
C LEU A 150 21.50 -14.07 -24.59
N ASP A 151 22.74 -14.53 -24.41
CA ASP A 151 23.90 -13.64 -24.43
C ASP A 151 24.08 -12.95 -25.80
N PRO A 152 23.98 -13.65 -26.95
CA PRO A 152 24.00 -13.00 -28.25
C PRO A 152 22.80 -12.06 -28.47
N LEU A 153 21.61 -12.44 -27.98
CA LEU A 153 20.40 -11.62 -28.10
C LEU A 153 20.55 -10.29 -27.36
N MET A 154 21.02 -10.33 -26.10
CA MET A 154 21.22 -9.14 -25.29
C MET A 154 22.35 -8.25 -25.81
N ARG A 155 23.43 -8.82 -26.37
CA ARG A 155 24.45 -8.03 -27.07
C ARG A 155 23.89 -7.36 -28.32
N GLY A 156 23.05 -8.05 -29.09
CA GLY A 156 22.38 -7.50 -30.26
C GLY A 156 21.55 -6.24 -29.96
N VAL A 157 20.94 -6.15 -28.78
CA VAL A 157 20.20 -4.94 -28.32
C VAL A 157 21.13 -3.75 -28.06
N ILE A 158 22.38 -3.99 -27.66
CA ILE A 158 23.37 -2.91 -27.50
C ILE A 158 23.89 -2.51 -28.88
N ASP A 159 24.22 -3.50 -29.72
CA ASP A 159 24.81 -3.29 -31.04
C ASP A 159 23.84 -2.61 -32.02
N ASN A 160 22.53 -2.79 -31.86
CA ASN A 160 21.51 -2.11 -32.65
C ASN A 160 21.09 -0.75 -32.09
N GLY A 161 21.77 -0.23 -31.05
CA GLY A 161 21.48 1.09 -30.49
C GLY A 161 20.21 1.17 -29.64
N PHE A 162 19.80 0.06 -29.00
CA PHE A 162 18.60 -0.03 -28.16
C PHE A 162 17.30 0.24 -28.92
N GLU A 163 17.26 -0.06 -30.22
CA GLU A 163 16.03 0.00 -30.99
C GLU A 163 15.02 -1.02 -30.46
N LEU A 164 13.88 -0.51 -29.99
CA LEU A 164 12.85 -1.33 -29.39
C LEU A 164 12.18 -2.21 -30.43
N THR A 165 12.17 -3.51 -30.18
CA THR A 165 11.51 -4.52 -31.00
C THR A 165 10.70 -5.47 -30.11
N GLY A 166 9.79 -6.25 -30.70
CA GLY A 166 9.01 -7.25 -29.97
C GLY A 166 7.51 -6.96 -29.94
N PRO A 167 6.74 -7.76 -29.20
CA PRO A 167 5.28 -7.73 -29.23
C PRO A 167 4.69 -6.40 -28.75
N ILE A 168 5.22 -5.84 -27.65
CA ILE A 168 4.74 -4.55 -27.10
C ILE A 168 4.94 -3.41 -28.11
N ALA A 169 6.12 -3.33 -28.75
CA ALA A 169 6.40 -2.30 -29.75
C ALA A 169 5.45 -2.37 -30.97
N ARG A 170 4.85 -3.54 -31.22
CA ARG A 170 3.88 -3.78 -32.31
C ARG A 170 2.42 -3.74 -31.84
N GLY A 171 2.16 -3.55 -30.55
CA GLY A 171 0.81 -3.65 -29.96
C GLY A 171 0.23 -5.08 -29.97
N ASP A 172 1.08 -6.11 -30.02
CA ASP A 172 0.70 -7.52 -30.00
C ASP A 172 0.43 -8.00 -28.56
N TRP A 173 -0.71 -7.56 -28.01
CA TRP A 173 -1.10 -7.82 -26.62
C TRP A 173 -1.46 -9.28 -26.36
N GLU A 174 -1.98 -9.99 -27.36
CA GLU A 174 -2.24 -11.44 -27.25
C GLU A 174 -0.95 -12.23 -26.95
N THR A 175 0.18 -11.83 -27.54
CA THR A 175 1.48 -12.41 -27.22
C THR A 175 1.92 -12.06 -25.79
N VAL A 176 1.68 -10.84 -25.32
CA VAL A 176 1.97 -10.43 -23.94
C VAL A 176 1.15 -11.23 -22.93
N GLU A 177 -0.13 -11.48 -23.21
CA GLU A 177 -1.00 -12.31 -22.38
C GLU A 177 -0.53 -13.77 -22.32
N ARG A 178 -0.10 -14.34 -23.46
CA ARG A 178 0.48 -15.69 -23.49
C ARG A 178 1.77 -15.77 -22.68
N HIS A 179 2.62 -14.75 -22.72
CA HIS A 179 3.81 -14.69 -21.87
C HIS A 179 3.43 -14.67 -20.38
N LEU A 180 2.46 -13.85 -19.98
CA LEU A 180 2.00 -13.77 -18.59
C LEU A 180 1.41 -15.10 -18.11
N ALA A 181 0.61 -15.77 -18.93
CA ALA A 181 0.08 -17.10 -18.61
C ALA A 181 1.22 -18.11 -18.37
N ALA A 182 2.23 -18.15 -19.26
CA ALA A 182 3.38 -19.03 -19.10
C ALA A 182 4.22 -18.70 -17.86
N ILE A 183 4.41 -17.41 -17.55
CA ILE A 183 5.14 -16.98 -16.35
C ILE A 183 4.39 -17.38 -15.09
N ARG A 184 3.07 -17.16 -15.02
CA ARG A 184 2.23 -17.56 -13.89
C ARG A 184 2.30 -19.06 -13.61
N GLU A 185 2.31 -19.86 -14.67
CA GLU A 185 2.38 -21.31 -14.57
C GLU A 185 3.76 -21.80 -14.13
N GLN A 186 4.82 -21.29 -14.76
CA GLN A 186 6.16 -21.88 -14.65
C GLN A 186 7.03 -21.19 -13.60
N ARG A 187 6.97 -19.86 -13.51
CA ARG A 187 7.85 -19.01 -12.69
C ARG A 187 7.09 -17.78 -12.14
N PRO A 188 6.07 -17.98 -11.29
CA PRO A 188 5.18 -16.91 -10.83
C PRO A 188 5.92 -15.77 -10.11
N GLU A 189 7.10 -16.04 -9.55
CA GLU A 189 7.94 -15.01 -8.91
C GLU A 189 8.37 -13.88 -9.87
N PHE A 190 8.33 -14.10 -11.19
CA PHE A 190 8.70 -13.09 -12.19
C PHE A 190 7.53 -12.32 -12.79
N GLU A 191 6.27 -12.64 -12.45
CA GLU A 191 5.11 -11.97 -13.03
C GLU A 191 5.16 -10.46 -12.80
N LYS A 192 5.39 -10.04 -11.55
CA LYS A 192 5.48 -8.62 -11.20
C LYS A 192 6.62 -7.90 -11.92
N LEU A 193 7.78 -8.57 -12.05
CA LEU A 193 8.91 -8.01 -12.79
C LEU A 193 8.56 -7.82 -14.27
N TYR A 194 7.91 -8.82 -14.88
CA TYR A 194 7.49 -8.77 -16.28
C TYR A 194 6.50 -7.62 -16.51
N LEU A 195 5.48 -7.47 -15.66
CA LEU A 195 4.48 -6.39 -15.78
C LEU A 195 5.12 -5.00 -15.68
N VAL A 196 5.98 -4.76 -14.69
CA VAL A 196 6.68 -3.48 -14.52
C VAL A 196 7.54 -3.14 -15.76
N LEU A 197 8.24 -4.13 -16.30
CA LEU A 197 9.05 -3.94 -17.51
C LEU A 197 8.17 -3.74 -18.75
N ALA A 198 7.05 -4.46 -18.86
CA ALA A 198 6.11 -4.32 -19.95
C ALA A 198 5.48 -2.92 -19.96
N GLU A 199 5.09 -2.41 -18.80
CA GLU A 199 4.57 -1.04 -18.61
C GLU A 199 5.59 0.01 -19.04
N GLY A 200 6.81 -0.08 -18.53
CA GLY A 200 7.89 0.81 -18.96
C GLY A 200 8.17 0.72 -20.47
N THR A 201 8.10 -0.49 -21.04
CA THR A 201 8.31 -0.71 -22.48
C THR A 201 7.18 -0.11 -23.31
N ALA A 202 5.92 -0.19 -22.86
CA ALA A 202 4.79 0.40 -23.55
C ALA A 202 4.92 1.92 -23.61
N VAL A 203 5.33 2.56 -22.51
CA VAL A 203 5.64 4.00 -22.47
C VAL A 203 6.72 4.38 -23.49
N ILE A 204 7.81 3.60 -23.58
CA ILE A 204 8.88 3.83 -24.57
C ILE A 204 8.36 3.64 -26.01
N ALA A 205 7.48 2.67 -26.23
CA ALA A 205 6.88 2.38 -27.53
C ALA A 205 5.82 3.41 -27.97
N GLY A 206 5.37 4.31 -27.07
CA GLY A 206 4.22 5.18 -27.32
C GLY A 206 2.90 4.41 -27.42
N THR A 207 2.83 3.25 -26.78
CA THR A 207 1.62 2.41 -26.71
C THR A 207 1.13 2.35 -25.27
N GLU A 208 -0.15 2.09 -25.05
CA GLU A 208 -0.69 1.85 -23.71
C GLU A 208 -0.93 0.35 -23.53
N LEU A 209 -0.45 -0.19 -22.40
CA LEU A 209 -0.81 -1.54 -22.00
C LEU A 209 -2.32 -1.57 -21.74
N PRO A 210 -3.06 -2.53 -22.33
CA PRO A 210 -4.48 -2.66 -22.07
C PRO A 210 -4.72 -2.77 -20.57
N SER A 211 -5.72 -2.03 -20.07
CA SER A 211 -6.12 -2.07 -18.67
C SER A 211 -6.31 -3.50 -18.19
N ASP A 212 -6.86 -4.37 -19.04
CA ASP A 212 -7.14 -5.75 -18.73
C ASP A 212 -5.87 -6.60 -18.54
N THR A 213 -4.76 -6.26 -19.21
CA THR A 213 -3.46 -6.96 -19.06
C THR A 213 -2.78 -6.60 -17.73
N VAL A 214 -2.97 -5.37 -17.24
CA VAL A 214 -2.47 -4.90 -15.93
C VAL A 214 -3.42 -5.32 -14.80
N SER A 215 -4.73 -5.29 -15.04
CA SER A 215 -5.78 -5.66 -14.10
C SER A 215 -5.98 -7.17 -13.96
N GLN A 216 -5.47 -8.01 -14.85
CA GLN A 216 -5.48 -9.46 -14.67
C GLN A 216 -4.47 -9.98 -13.62
N GLY A 217 -3.67 -9.11 -12.99
CA GLY A 217 -2.99 -9.43 -11.73
C GLY A 217 -3.84 -9.19 -10.48
N ALA A 218 -5.02 -8.57 -10.62
CA ALA A 218 -5.91 -8.20 -9.51
C ALA A 218 -7.38 -8.06 -9.97
N ALA A 219 -7.95 -9.11 -10.57
CA ALA A 219 -9.40 -9.33 -10.66
C ALA A 219 -9.67 -10.72 -11.26
N GLY A 220 -10.13 -11.66 -10.43
CA GLY A 220 -10.56 -13.00 -10.86
C GLY A 220 -10.03 -14.16 -10.01
N GLY A 221 -9.27 -13.89 -8.94
CA GLY A 221 -8.89 -14.88 -7.94
C GLY A 221 -9.65 -14.68 -6.63
N ALA A 222 -9.85 -15.76 -5.87
CA ALA A 222 -10.37 -15.69 -4.51
C ALA A 222 -9.60 -14.66 -3.68
N PRO A 223 -10.28 -13.86 -2.84
CA PRO A 223 -9.62 -12.86 -2.01
C PRO A 223 -8.57 -13.51 -1.13
N LYS A 224 -7.42 -12.87 -0.97
CA LYS A 224 -6.39 -13.38 -0.08
C LYS A 224 -6.81 -13.14 1.37
N VAL A 225 -6.87 -14.23 2.14
CA VAL A 225 -7.25 -14.17 3.56
C VAL A 225 -6.00 -13.93 4.41
N CYS A 226 -5.93 -12.75 5.02
CA CYS A 226 -4.87 -12.34 5.94
C CYS A 226 -5.32 -12.60 7.38
N ARG A 227 -4.57 -13.42 8.13
CA ARG A 227 -4.91 -13.79 9.52
C ARG A 227 -4.18 -12.94 10.56
N THR A 228 -3.03 -12.38 10.19
CA THR A 228 -2.24 -11.53 11.07
C THR A 228 -2.11 -10.11 10.51
N ILE A 229 -1.82 -9.16 11.40
CA ILE A 229 -1.48 -7.78 11.05
C ILE A 229 -0.27 -7.76 10.11
N SER A 230 0.69 -8.68 10.33
CA SER A 230 1.87 -8.82 9.49
C SER A 230 1.50 -9.24 8.07
N ASP A 231 0.62 -10.24 7.92
CA ASP A 231 0.18 -10.71 6.59
C ASP A 231 -0.49 -9.58 5.82
N LEU A 232 -1.45 -8.89 6.45
CA LEU A 232 -2.16 -7.79 5.79
C LEU A 232 -1.20 -6.68 5.34
N ARG A 233 -0.23 -6.31 6.18
CA ARG A 233 0.77 -5.28 5.84
C ARG A 233 1.75 -5.74 4.76
N ALA A 234 2.08 -7.03 4.71
CA ALA A 234 2.92 -7.58 3.66
C ALA A 234 2.21 -7.50 2.30
N GLU A 235 0.91 -7.83 2.25
CA GLU A 235 0.12 -7.76 1.02
C GLU A 235 -0.12 -6.34 0.52
N LEU A 236 -0.43 -5.40 1.42
CA LEU A 236 -0.63 -4.01 1.03
C LEU A 236 0.67 -3.35 0.53
N GLY A 237 1.84 -3.89 0.89
CA GLY A 237 3.14 -3.35 0.52
C GLY A 237 3.29 -1.86 0.88
N ARG A 238 4.26 -1.18 0.25
CA ARG A 238 4.35 0.30 0.25
C ARG A 238 3.89 0.88 -1.09
N GLY A 239 2.83 0.30 -1.66
CA GLY A 239 2.30 0.69 -2.98
C GLY A 239 1.58 2.04 -2.96
N SER A 240 1.59 2.73 -4.09
CA SER A 240 1.05 4.09 -4.31
C SER A 240 -0.42 4.11 -4.77
N GLY A 241 -1.22 3.11 -4.40
CA GLY A 241 -2.63 2.98 -4.79
C GLY A 241 -3.60 3.40 -3.68
N SER A 242 -4.83 3.70 -4.08
CA SER A 242 -5.94 3.97 -3.16
C SER A 242 -6.46 2.68 -2.53
N ILE A 243 -6.61 2.69 -1.20
CA ILE A 243 -7.08 1.55 -0.42
C ILE A 243 -8.46 1.88 0.16
N GLY A 244 -9.46 1.09 -0.20
CA GLY A 244 -10.81 1.13 0.35
C GLY A 244 -10.97 0.07 1.45
N LEU A 245 -11.20 0.50 2.69
CA LEU A 245 -11.45 -0.40 3.81
C LEU A 245 -12.95 -0.48 4.13
N VAL A 246 -13.50 -1.70 4.17
CA VAL A 246 -14.87 -1.98 4.61
C VAL A 246 -14.82 -2.82 5.89
N PRO A 247 -14.95 -2.19 7.08
CA PRO A 247 -14.97 -2.91 8.34
C PRO A 247 -16.28 -3.69 8.52
N THR A 248 -16.20 -5.01 8.70
CA THR A 248 -17.37 -5.85 9.00
C THR A 248 -17.11 -6.80 10.16
N MET A 249 -18.21 -7.30 10.75
CA MET A 249 -18.20 -8.41 11.70
C MET A 249 -18.61 -9.75 11.06
N GLY A 250 -18.81 -9.79 9.73
CA GLY A 250 -19.31 -10.96 9.01
C GLY A 250 -20.84 -11.10 8.99
N SER A 251 -21.30 -12.29 8.59
CA SER A 251 -22.69 -12.57 8.23
C SER A 251 -23.19 -11.56 7.20
N LEU A 252 -22.51 -11.50 6.06
CA LEU A 252 -22.72 -10.49 5.03
C LEU A 252 -24.14 -10.56 4.44
N HIS A 253 -24.63 -9.38 4.07
CA HIS A 253 -25.94 -9.12 3.48
C HIS A 253 -25.81 -7.94 2.51
N GLU A 254 -26.85 -7.64 1.73
CA GLU A 254 -26.79 -6.62 0.66
C GLU A 254 -26.34 -5.22 1.14
N GLY A 255 -26.64 -4.85 2.39
CA GLY A 255 -26.08 -3.64 3.01
C GLY A 255 -24.55 -3.61 3.13
N HIS A 256 -23.88 -4.75 3.31
CA HIS A 256 -22.42 -4.85 3.27
C HIS A 256 -21.92 -4.92 1.82
N LEU A 257 -22.61 -5.66 0.96
CA LEU A 257 -22.25 -5.80 -0.45
C LEU A 257 -22.28 -4.44 -1.18
N SER A 258 -23.22 -3.56 -0.83
CA SER A 258 -23.25 -2.19 -1.38
C SER A 258 -22.00 -1.38 -1.00
N LEU A 259 -21.50 -1.52 0.24
CA LEU A 259 -20.25 -0.89 0.69
C LEU A 259 -19.06 -1.43 -0.10
N LEU A 260 -18.98 -2.76 -0.26
CA LEU A 260 -17.89 -3.41 -1.00
C LEU A 260 -17.89 -3.01 -2.47
N ARG A 261 -19.07 -2.93 -3.12
CA ARG A 261 -19.17 -2.46 -4.52
C ARG A 261 -18.72 -1.01 -4.66
N ALA A 262 -19.09 -0.13 -3.71
CA ALA A 262 -18.64 1.25 -3.73
C ALA A 262 -17.12 1.35 -3.54
N ALA A 263 -16.55 0.63 -2.58
CA ALA A 263 -15.10 0.53 -2.38
C ALA A 263 -14.39 0.04 -3.65
N ARG A 264 -14.92 -1.00 -4.30
CA ARG A 264 -14.36 -1.53 -5.55
C ARG A 264 -14.37 -0.52 -6.68
N SER A 265 -15.40 0.31 -6.78
CA SER A 265 -15.53 1.35 -7.82
C SER A 265 -14.68 2.60 -7.56
N GLU A 266 -14.28 2.85 -6.31
CA GLU A 266 -13.63 4.08 -5.87
C GLU A 266 -12.16 3.89 -5.45
N CYS A 267 -11.66 2.65 -5.39
CA CYS A 267 -10.32 2.31 -4.92
C CYS A 267 -9.64 1.22 -5.75
N ASP A 268 -8.30 1.26 -5.76
CA ASP A 268 -7.44 0.29 -6.45
C ASP A 268 -7.34 -1.03 -5.69
N THR A 269 -7.38 -0.97 -4.35
CA THR A 269 -7.39 -2.16 -3.48
C THR A 269 -8.53 -2.09 -2.49
N VAL A 270 -9.32 -3.17 -2.40
CA VAL A 270 -10.42 -3.34 -1.44
C VAL A 270 -9.99 -4.30 -0.34
N VAL A 271 -10.01 -3.80 0.89
CA VAL A 271 -9.80 -4.58 2.11
C VAL A 271 -11.13 -4.71 2.84
N MET A 272 -11.58 -5.94 3.04
CA MET A 272 -12.70 -6.22 3.94
C MET A 272 -12.15 -6.76 5.27
N SER A 273 -12.53 -6.17 6.41
CA SER A 273 -12.27 -6.83 7.70
C SER A 273 -13.42 -7.78 8.02
N LEU A 274 -13.10 -8.95 8.55
CA LEU A 274 -14.04 -9.95 9.04
C LEU A 274 -13.70 -10.25 10.51
N PHE A 275 -14.18 -9.41 11.42
CA PHE A 275 -13.80 -9.49 12.83
C PHE A 275 -14.96 -9.14 13.77
N VAL A 276 -15.48 -10.15 14.48
CA VAL A 276 -16.45 -9.93 15.56
C VAL A 276 -15.71 -9.41 16.79
N ASN A 277 -15.64 -8.08 16.92
CA ASN A 277 -14.91 -7.42 17.99
C ASN A 277 -15.51 -7.70 19.38
N PRO A 278 -14.85 -8.43 20.30
CA PRO A 278 -15.40 -8.69 21.63
C PRO A 278 -15.60 -7.43 22.47
N ALA A 279 -14.77 -6.40 22.27
CA ALA A 279 -14.75 -5.21 23.12
C ALA A 279 -15.98 -4.29 22.94
N GLN A 280 -16.81 -4.53 21.90
CA GLN A 280 -18.03 -3.76 21.67
C GLN A 280 -19.32 -4.51 22.06
N PHE A 281 -19.18 -5.67 22.71
CA PHE A 281 -20.29 -6.46 23.24
C PHE A 281 -20.27 -6.43 24.77
N ALA A 282 -21.32 -5.89 25.38
CA ALA A 282 -21.50 -5.95 26.83
C ALA A 282 -21.97 -7.34 27.30
N ASP A 283 -22.75 -8.04 26.46
CA ASP A 283 -23.30 -9.37 26.76
C ASP A 283 -22.49 -10.46 26.04
N ARG A 284 -21.88 -11.36 26.82
CA ARG A 284 -21.15 -12.52 26.31
C ARG A 284 -22.05 -13.51 25.58
N VAL A 285 -23.34 -13.56 25.91
CA VAL A 285 -24.33 -14.39 25.21
C VAL A 285 -24.61 -13.82 23.81
N ASP A 286 -24.78 -12.51 23.66
CA ASP A 286 -24.91 -11.86 22.34
C ASP A 286 -23.65 -12.09 21.49
N LEU A 287 -22.46 -11.94 22.08
CA LEU A 287 -21.18 -12.25 21.41
C LEU A 287 -21.10 -13.71 20.94
N GLY A 288 -21.57 -14.65 21.77
CA GLY A 288 -21.61 -16.07 21.46
C GLY A 288 -22.60 -16.41 20.34
N ARG A 289 -23.76 -15.76 20.33
CA ARG A 289 -24.85 -15.97 19.35
C ARG A 289 -24.66 -15.22 18.04
N TYR A 290 -23.68 -14.33 17.94
CA TYR A 290 -23.44 -13.58 16.70
C TYR A 290 -23.19 -14.54 15.52
N PRO A 291 -23.92 -14.41 14.40
CA PRO A 291 -23.80 -15.33 13.27
C PRO A 291 -22.40 -15.25 12.65
N ARG A 292 -21.82 -16.42 12.37
CA ARG A 292 -20.49 -16.56 11.75
C ARG A 292 -20.56 -17.62 10.66
N ASP A 293 -20.30 -17.22 9.43
CA ASP A 293 -20.14 -18.12 8.30
C ASP A 293 -19.05 -17.57 7.39
N GLU A 294 -17.81 -17.76 7.81
CA GLU A 294 -16.64 -17.21 7.13
C GLU A 294 -16.54 -17.68 5.68
N ALA A 295 -16.87 -18.95 5.41
CA ALA A 295 -16.81 -19.50 4.06
C ALA A 295 -17.80 -18.80 3.13
N ARG A 296 -19.04 -18.59 3.58
CA ARG A 296 -20.05 -17.83 2.84
C ARG A 296 -19.63 -16.38 2.63
N ASP A 297 -19.10 -15.74 3.67
CA ASP A 297 -18.70 -14.33 3.61
C ASP A 297 -17.51 -14.11 2.64
N ILE A 298 -16.55 -15.04 2.61
CA ILE A 298 -15.42 -15.03 1.66
C ILE A 298 -15.93 -15.23 0.22
N ALA A 299 -16.85 -16.17 -0.01
CA ALA A 299 -17.42 -16.39 -1.34
C ALA A 299 -18.16 -15.14 -1.86
N LEU A 300 -18.94 -14.48 -1.00
CA LEU A 300 -19.59 -13.21 -1.36
C LEU A 300 -18.59 -12.08 -1.61
N ALA A 301 -17.48 -12.04 -0.87
CA ALA A 301 -16.41 -11.06 -1.08
C ALA A 301 -15.69 -11.30 -2.43
N GLU A 302 -15.48 -12.56 -2.81
CA GLU A 302 -14.93 -12.95 -4.11
C GLU A 302 -15.80 -12.47 -5.27
N GLU A 303 -17.13 -12.69 -5.19
CA GLU A 303 -18.08 -12.24 -6.22
C GLU A 303 -18.05 -10.72 -6.47
N ILE A 304 -17.69 -9.92 -5.45
CA ILE A 304 -17.61 -8.46 -5.53
C ILE A 304 -16.22 -7.96 -5.98
N GLY A 305 -15.22 -8.84 -6.00
CA GLY A 305 -13.84 -8.49 -6.35
C GLY A 305 -13.09 -7.83 -5.19
N VAL A 306 -13.31 -8.29 -3.95
CA VAL A 306 -12.47 -7.94 -2.80
C VAL A 306 -11.07 -8.52 -3.02
N ASP A 307 -10.03 -7.73 -2.77
CA ASP A 307 -8.65 -8.18 -2.93
C ASP A 307 -8.16 -8.92 -1.68
N LEU A 308 -8.40 -8.32 -0.50
CA LEU A 308 -7.90 -8.82 0.78
C LEU A 308 -9.02 -8.94 1.81
N VAL A 309 -9.12 -10.10 2.45
CA VAL A 309 -9.97 -10.32 3.61
C VAL A 309 -9.09 -10.41 4.86
N PHE A 310 -9.19 -9.41 5.74
CA PHE A 310 -8.51 -9.42 7.02
C PHE A 310 -9.39 -10.06 8.08
N ALA A 311 -9.09 -11.32 8.42
CA ALA A 311 -9.86 -12.14 9.35
C ALA A 311 -9.00 -12.56 10.57
N PRO A 312 -8.63 -11.60 11.45
CA PRO A 312 -7.76 -11.85 12.59
C PRO A 312 -8.47 -12.55 13.74
N SER A 313 -7.68 -13.16 14.63
CA SER A 313 -8.17 -13.61 15.94
C SER A 313 -8.35 -12.43 16.90
N ALA A 314 -9.09 -12.65 18.00
CA ALA A 314 -9.20 -11.67 19.07
C ALA A 314 -7.83 -11.37 19.71
N ASP A 315 -6.98 -12.37 19.90
CA ASP A 315 -5.65 -12.23 20.51
C ASP A 315 -4.70 -11.40 19.62
N GLU A 316 -4.83 -11.50 18.29
CA GLU A 316 -4.08 -10.65 17.34
C GLU A 316 -4.50 -9.17 17.47
N MET A 317 -5.80 -8.93 17.64
CA MET A 317 -6.34 -7.58 17.79
C MET A 317 -6.20 -7.03 19.21
N TYR A 318 -6.12 -7.89 20.22
CA TYR A 318 -6.03 -7.54 21.63
C TYR A 318 -5.05 -8.49 22.33
N PRO A 319 -3.73 -8.28 22.17
CA PRO A 319 -2.73 -9.13 22.81
C PRO A 319 -2.83 -9.06 24.33
N GLU A 320 -2.23 -10.04 25.00
CA GLU A 320 -2.20 -10.09 26.46
C GLU A 320 -1.65 -8.77 27.05
N GLY A 321 -2.37 -8.21 28.02
CA GLY A 321 -2.03 -6.93 28.63
C GLY A 321 -2.42 -5.69 27.80
N PHE A 322 -3.36 -5.80 26.85
CA PHE A 322 -3.87 -4.66 26.10
C PHE A 322 -4.44 -3.55 27.01
N GLN A 323 -3.87 -2.35 26.92
CA GLN A 323 -4.16 -1.22 27.83
C GLN A 323 -4.63 0.06 27.12
N THR A 324 -4.61 0.10 25.79
CA THR A 324 -4.87 1.33 25.03
C THR A 324 -6.30 1.36 24.51
N TRP A 325 -7.07 2.36 24.95
CA TRP A 325 -8.47 2.52 24.57
C TRP A 325 -8.73 3.91 24.03
N VAL A 326 -9.63 4.00 23.05
CA VAL A 326 -10.08 5.27 22.48
C VAL A 326 -11.51 5.52 22.94
N GLU A 327 -11.75 6.68 23.55
CA GLU A 327 -13.05 7.07 24.04
C GLU A 327 -13.49 8.38 23.39
N VAL A 328 -14.64 8.35 22.70
CA VAL A 328 -15.34 9.54 22.24
C VAL A 328 -16.40 9.85 23.29
N THR A 329 -16.16 10.89 24.09
CA THR A 329 -16.82 11.10 25.39
C THR A 329 -18.33 11.31 25.29
N GLU A 330 -18.80 12.54 25.10
CA GLU A 330 -20.22 12.90 25.21
C GLU A 330 -21.08 12.19 24.16
N LEU A 331 -20.60 12.13 22.92
CA LEU A 331 -21.31 11.49 21.81
C LEU A 331 -21.43 9.96 21.98
N GLY A 332 -20.46 9.33 22.64
CA GLY A 332 -20.48 7.89 22.91
C GLY A 332 -21.28 7.51 24.16
N ALA A 333 -21.69 8.49 24.98
CA ALA A 333 -22.40 8.25 26.25
C ALA A 333 -23.93 8.42 26.16
N SER A 334 -24.46 8.98 25.07
CA SER A 334 -25.90 9.17 24.83
C SER A 334 -26.52 8.09 23.94
N LEU A 335 -27.85 8.04 23.84
CA LEU A 335 -28.59 7.15 22.93
C LEU A 335 -28.13 5.69 23.04
N GLU A 336 -27.51 5.10 22.00
CA GLU A 336 -27.00 3.72 22.06
C GLU A 336 -26.02 3.51 23.22
N GLY A 337 -25.22 4.53 23.56
CA GLY A 337 -24.25 4.48 24.65
C GLY A 337 -24.88 4.33 26.04
N GLU A 338 -26.10 4.85 26.23
CA GLU A 338 -26.85 4.69 27.49
C GLU A 338 -27.29 3.24 27.69
N PHE A 339 -27.74 2.59 26.62
CA PHE A 339 -28.20 1.19 26.66
C PHE A 339 -27.07 0.18 26.50
N ARG A 340 -25.91 0.61 26.00
CA ARG A 340 -24.75 -0.24 25.73
C ARG A 340 -23.47 0.45 26.24
N PRO A 341 -23.28 0.54 27.57
CA PRO A 341 -22.08 1.12 28.15
C PRO A 341 -20.83 0.52 27.52
N GLU A 342 -19.83 1.37 27.26
CA GLU A 342 -18.53 1.00 26.66
C GLU A 342 -18.56 0.55 25.19
N HIS A 343 -19.74 0.40 24.57
CA HIS A 343 -19.86 -0.05 23.18
C HIS A 343 -19.02 0.82 22.22
N PHE A 344 -19.18 2.15 22.29
CA PHE A 344 -18.46 3.06 21.41
C PHE A 344 -16.97 3.19 21.74
N ARG A 345 -16.55 2.91 22.99
CA ARG A 345 -15.12 2.77 23.32
C ARG A 345 -14.52 1.58 22.57
N GLY A 346 -15.23 0.45 22.55
CA GLY A 346 -14.86 -0.73 21.78
C GLY A 346 -14.80 -0.46 20.26
N VAL A 347 -15.84 0.20 19.73
CA VAL A 347 -15.93 0.57 18.29
C VAL A 347 -14.82 1.54 17.88
N ALA A 348 -14.64 2.65 18.61
CA ALA A 348 -13.59 3.63 18.29
C ALA A 348 -12.19 2.99 18.33
N THR A 349 -11.93 2.14 19.34
CA THR A 349 -10.65 1.44 19.48
C THR A 349 -10.39 0.50 18.30
N ILE A 350 -11.36 -0.34 17.92
CA ILE A 350 -11.16 -1.28 16.80
C ILE A 350 -11.03 -0.57 15.45
N VAL A 351 -11.83 0.46 15.20
CA VAL A 351 -11.80 1.21 13.94
C VAL A 351 -10.47 1.96 13.81
N LEU A 352 -9.98 2.62 14.87
CA LEU A 352 -8.66 3.25 14.84
C LEU A 352 -7.55 2.23 14.56
N LYS A 353 -7.63 1.05 15.20
CA LYS A 353 -6.66 -0.02 15.00
C LYS A 353 -6.67 -0.52 13.55
N LEU A 354 -7.85 -0.74 12.96
CA LEU A 354 -7.99 -1.12 11.54
C LEU A 354 -7.43 -0.04 10.59
N ILE A 355 -7.72 1.25 10.83
CA ILE A 355 -7.14 2.37 10.07
C ILE A 355 -5.62 2.35 10.17
N SER A 356 -5.06 2.14 11.37
CA SER A 356 -3.61 2.10 11.59
C SER A 356 -2.91 0.88 10.97
N ILE A 357 -3.64 -0.23 10.80
CA ILE A 357 -3.14 -1.45 10.18
C ILE A 357 -3.16 -1.32 8.66
N ALA A 358 -4.34 -1.00 8.09
CA ALA A 358 -4.58 -1.00 6.66
C ALA A 358 -4.19 0.30 5.95
N ARG A 359 -4.11 1.42 6.70
CA ARG A 359 -3.85 2.78 6.18
C ARG A 359 -4.68 3.13 4.93
N PRO A 360 -6.03 3.01 5.02
CA PRO A 360 -6.87 3.22 3.86
C PRO A 360 -6.92 4.69 3.45
N THR A 361 -7.09 4.95 2.16
CA THR A 361 -7.48 6.28 1.66
C THR A 361 -8.96 6.56 1.96
N ARG A 362 -9.79 5.52 1.92
CA ARG A 362 -11.24 5.59 2.18
C ARG A 362 -11.70 4.48 3.11
N ILE A 363 -12.57 4.81 4.05
CA ILE A 363 -13.23 3.83 4.93
C ILE A 363 -14.75 3.95 4.78
N TYR A 364 -15.41 2.81 4.61
CA TYR A 364 -16.83 2.75 4.22
C TYR A 364 -17.71 2.27 5.38
N PHE A 365 -18.78 3.02 5.67
CA PHE A 365 -19.78 2.66 6.67
C PHE A 365 -21.20 2.90 6.15
N GLY A 366 -22.14 2.09 6.64
CA GLY A 366 -23.56 2.27 6.36
C GLY A 366 -24.19 3.31 7.30
N GLN A 367 -25.11 4.11 6.76
CA GLN A 367 -25.84 5.15 7.48
C GLN A 367 -26.75 4.61 8.61
N LYS A 368 -27.13 3.33 8.55
CA LYS A 368 -28.02 2.69 9.53
C LYS A 368 -27.56 2.89 10.97
N ASP A 369 -26.27 2.74 11.21
CA ASP A 369 -25.64 2.96 12.51
C ASP A 369 -25.21 4.43 12.64
N ALA A 370 -26.17 5.37 12.55
CA ALA A 370 -25.88 6.81 12.42
C ALA A 370 -24.99 7.35 13.55
N GLN A 371 -25.23 6.95 14.80
CA GLN A 371 -24.39 7.37 15.92
C GLN A 371 -22.96 6.82 15.83
N GLN A 372 -22.78 5.60 15.32
CA GLN A 372 -21.45 5.04 15.05
C GLN A 372 -20.72 5.88 14.00
N VAL A 373 -21.41 6.27 12.92
CA VAL A 373 -20.84 7.14 11.89
C VAL A 373 -20.36 8.46 12.50
N GLU A 374 -21.15 9.10 13.36
CA GLU A 374 -20.76 10.34 14.04
C GLU A 374 -19.56 10.13 14.98
N VAL A 375 -19.55 9.03 15.76
CA VAL A 375 -18.43 8.68 16.65
C VAL A 375 -17.14 8.51 15.85
N ILE A 376 -17.21 7.82 14.71
CA ILE A 376 -16.05 7.60 13.83
C ILE A 376 -15.61 8.90 13.16
N ARG A 377 -16.56 9.71 12.67
CA ARG A 377 -16.27 11.03 12.07
C ARG A 377 -15.59 11.94 13.08
N ARG A 378 -16.09 11.97 14.32
CA ARG A 378 -15.49 12.71 15.44
C ARG A 378 -14.07 12.24 15.73
N MET A 379 -13.87 10.92 15.81
CA MET A 379 -12.55 10.32 16.05
C MET A 379 -11.54 10.65 14.94
N ILE A 380 -11.93 10.50 13.67
CA ILE A 380 -11.08 10.81 12.51
C ILE A 380 -10.61 12.26 12.58
N ARG A 381 -11.54 13.19 12.86
CA ARG A 381 -11.23 14.61 12.96
C ARG A 381 -10.35 14.93 14.17
N ASP A 382 -10.73 14.48 15.36
CA ASP A 382 -10.06 14.85 16.61
C ASP A 382 -8.64 14.25 16.71
N LEU A 383 -8.41 13.10 16.08
CA LEU A 383 -7.09 12.46 16.00
C LEU A 383 -6.32 12.78 14.71
N ALA A 384 -6.85 13.67 13.86
CA ALA A 384 -6.25 14.08 12.58
C ALA A 384 -5.85 12.90 11.68
N LEU A 385 -6.74 11.91 11.54
CA LEU A 385 -6.48 10.75 10.71
C LEU A 385 -6.65 11.09 9.22
N GLU A 386 -5.66 10.70 8.41
CA GLU A 386 -5.66 10.90 6.95
C GLU A 386 -6.48 9.82 6.24
N VAL A 387 -7.79 9.79 6.46
CA VAL A 387 -8.73 8.87 5.82
C VAL A 387 -10.06 9.56 5.52
N GLU A 388 -10.59 9.37 4.31
CA GLU A 388 -11.92 9.85 3.93
C GLU A 388 -12.99 8.86 4.42
N LEU A 389 -13.95 9.36 5.21
CA LEU A 389 -15.11 8.58 5.65
C LEU A 389 -16.21 8.60 4.58
N ARG A 390 -16.47 7.45 3.95
CA ARG A 390 -17.54 7.24 2.97
C ARG A 390 -18.77 6.66 3.67
N VAL A 391 -19.88 7.40 3.66
CA VAL A 391 -21.14 6.99 4.27
C VAL A 391 -22.15 6.67 3.17
N LEU A 392 -22.67 5.44 3.16
CA LEU A 392 -23.66 5.00 2.16
C LEU A 392 -25.05 4.89 2.78
N PRO A 393 -26.13 5.15 1.99
CA PRO A 393 -27.50 5.02 2.45
C PRO A 393 -27.83 3.63 3.00
N THR A 394 -28.72 3.57 3.99
CA THR A 394 -29.23 2.33 4.55
C THR A 394 -29.92 1.49 3.48
N VAL A 395 -29.44 0.27 3.24
CA VAL A 395 -30.15 -0.71 2.40
C VAL A 395 -31.28 -1.34 3.19
N ARG A 396 -32.46 -1.41 2.56
CA ARG A 396 -33.69 -1.94 3.14
C ARG A 396 -34.19 -3.12 2.30
N ASP A 397 -34.89 -4.03 2.95
CA ASP A 397 -35.67 -5.08 2.28
C ASP A 397 -36.87 -4.46 1.55
N ALA A 398 -37.55 -5.21 0.68
CA ALA A 398 -38.68 -4.72 -0.13
C ALA A 398 -39.86 -4.21 0.72
N ASP A 399 -39.96 -4.64 1.98
CA ASP A 399 -40.96 -4.18 2.95
C ASP A 399 -40.49 -3.00 3.82
N GLY A 400 -39.31 -2.45 3.52
CA GLY A 400 -38.74 -1.27 4.16
C GLY A 400 -37.94 -1.55 5.44
N LEU A 401 -37.84 -2.80 5.90
CA LEU A 401 -37.02 -3.14 7.06
C LEU A 401 -35.53 -2.93 6.73
N ALA A 402 -34.80 -2.19 7.57
CA ALA A 402 -33.36 -2.04 7.41
C ALA A 402 -32.65 -3.40 7.53
N LEU A 403 -31.73 -3.69 6.60
CA LEU A 403 -30.99 -4.94 6.63
C LEU A 403 -30.04 -4.99 7.84
N SER A 404 -29.95 -6.16 8.45
CA SER A 404 -29.15 -6.42 9.65
C SER A 404 -28.80 -7.89 9.71
N SER A 405 -27.55 -8.23 10.07
CA SER A 405 -27.17 -9.62 10.36
C SER A 405 -28.03 -10.22 11.47
N ARG A 406 -28.54 -9.40 12.40
CA ARG A 406 -29.46 -9.85 13.47
C ARG A 406 -30.88 -10.16 13.00
N ASN A 407 -31.29 -9.77 11.78
CA ASN A 407 -32.66 -10.04 11.29
C ASN A 407 -32.92 -11.55 11.13
N VAL A 408 -31.87 -12.36 10.94
CA VAL A 408 -31.97 -13.84 10.87
C VAL A 408 -32.47 -14.47 12.17
N LEU A 409 -32.36 -13.75 13.29
CA LEU A 409 -32.80 -14.23 14.60
C LEU A 409 -34.30 -14.00 14.85
N LEU A 410 -34.95 -13.15 14.04
CA LEU A 410 -36.38 -12.85 14.19
C LEU A 410 -37.21 -14.02 13.67
N SER A 411 -38.19 -14.47 14.46
CA SER A 411 -39.27 -15.32 13.95
C SER A 411 -40.10 -14.57 12.91
N ALA A 412 -40.90 -15.29 12.12
CA ALA A 412 -41.77 -14.69 11.11
C ALA A 412 -42.74 -13.64 11.72
N GLU A 413 -43.27 -13.90 12.91
CA GLU A 413 -44.15 -12.97 13.61
C GLU A 413 -43.41 -11.74 14.14
N GLU A 414 -42.22 -11.92 14.72
CA GLU A 414 -41.38 -10.81 15.17
C GLU A 414 -40.94 -9.94 14.00
N ARG A 415 -40.58 -10.55 12.87
CA ARG A 415 -40.22 -9.83 11.64
C ARG A 415 -41.38 -8.98 11.12
N GLN A 416 -42.63 -9.48 11.19
CA GLN A 416 -43.82 -8.68 10.83
C GLN A 416 -44.04 -7.51 11.79
N ARG A 417 -43.85 -7.71 13.10
CA ARG A 417 -43.93 -6.63 14.09
C ARG A 417 -42.86 -5.56 13.88
N ALA A 418 -41.63 -5.97 13.53
CA ALA A 418 -40.51 -5.06 13.27
C ALA A 418 -40.79 -4.04 12.16
N LEU A 419 -41.70 -4.33 11.21
CA LEU A 419 -42.08 -3.38 10.15
C LEU A 419 -42.75 -2.11 10.69
N ALA A 420 -43.38 -2.17 11.87
CA ALA A 420 -43.93 -0.97 12.49
C ALA A 420 -42.84 0.06 12.82
N PHE A 421 -41.61 -0.38 13.07
CA PHE A 421 -40.50 0.52 13.35
C PHE A 421 -40.06 1.31 12.11
N SER A 422 -39.91 0.64 10.97
CA SER A 422 -39.61 1.30 9.69
C SER A 422 -40.71 2.30 9.30
N ARG A 423 -41.99 1.90 9.42
CA ARG A 423 -43.13 2.80 9.17
C ARG A 423 -43.15 4.00 10.12
N ALA A 424 -42.80 3.80 11.39
CA ALA A 424 -42.73 4.88 12.35
C ALA A 424 -41.62 5.88 12.00
N LEU A 425 -40.42 5.42 11.64
CA LEU A 425 -39.34 6.32 11.24
C LEU A 425 -39.64 7.07 9.94
N ALA A 426 -40.37 6.45 9.01
CA ALA A 426 -40.78 7.07 7.76
C ALA A 426 -41.70 8.30 7.95
N THR A 427 -42.32 8.49 9.12
CA THR A 427 -43.09 9.72 9.39
C THR A 427 -42.20 10.95 9.49
N ARG A 428 -40.90 10.77 9.80
CA ARG A 428 -39.95 11.85 10.10
C ARG A 428 -40.42 12.78 11.23
N ASP A 429 -41.40 12.35 12.02
CA ASP A 429 -42.01 13.11 13.11
C ASP A 429 -42.06 12.24 14.37
N PRO A 430 -41.37 12.63 15.47
CA PRO A 430 -41.29 11.84 16.69
C PRO A 430 -42.65 11.53 17.32
N ALA A 431 -43.61 12.46 17.26
CA ALA A 431 -44.92 12.28 17.90
C ALA A 431 -45.76 11.25 17.13
N ALA A 432 -45.83 11.37 15.81
CA ALA A 432 -46.50 10.42 14.93
C ALA A 432 -45.85 9.03 14.99
N ALA A 433 -44.52 8.99 15.01
CA ALA A 433 -43.76 7.75 15.12
C ALA A 433 -44.04 7.03 16.46
N ARG A 434 -44.03 7.75 17.59
CA ARG A 434 -44.39 7.18 18.91
C ARG A 434 -45.81 6.63 18.94
N LYS A 435 -46.76 7.33 18.31
CA LYS A 435 -48.15 6.86 18.21
C LYS A 435 -48.24 5.54 17.44
N LEU A 436 -47.60 5.45 16.27
CA LEU A 436 -47.56 4.22 15.46
C LEU A 436 -46.91 3.04 16.21
N LEU A 437 -45.83 3.30 16.95
CA LEU A 437 -45.16 2.28 17.76
C LEU A 437 -46.06 1.79 18.90
N ALA A 438 -46.78 2.69 19.57
CA ALA A 438 -47.72 2.32 20.63
C ALA A 438 -48.89 1.45 20.12
N GLU A 439 -49.35 1.69 18.89
CA GLU A 439 -50.45 0.93 18.26
C GLU A 439 -49.98 -0.46 17.74
N SER A 440 -48.67 -0.68 17.59
CA SER A 440 -48.13 -1.90 16.99
C SER A 440 -48.23 -3.16 17.85
N ASN A 441 -48.51 -3.03 19.16
CA ASN A 441 -48.58 -4.11 20.15
C ASN A 441 -47.44 -5.15 20.02
N GLY A 442 -46.28 -4.83 20.59
CA GLY A 442 -45.16 -5.80 20.70
C GLY A 442 -43.76 -5.25 20.45
N LEU A 443 -43.63 -3.93 20.25
CA LEU A 443 -42.33 -3.26 20.23
C LEU A 443 -42.12 -2.46 21.52
N ALA A 444 -41.05 -2.75 22.24
CA ALA A 444 -40.60 -1.90 23.34
C ALA A 444 -39.64 -0.84 22.79
N VAL A 445 -39.95 0.44 22.98
CA VAL A 445 -39.11 1.54 22.47
C VAL A 445 -38.09 1.91 23.54
N ASP A 446 -36.81 1.81 23.19
CA ASP A 446 -35.72 2.24 24.07
C ASP A 446 -35.54 3.76 23.97
N TYR A 447 -35.42 4.27 22.75
CA TYR A 447 -35.44 5.71 22.48
C TYR A 447 -35.96 6.00 21.06
N LEU A 448 -36.40 7.25 20.86
CA LEU A 448 -36.79 7.78 19.55
C LEU A 448 -36.68 9.31 19.57
N GLU A 449 -35.68 9.85 18.90
CA GLU A 449 -35.26 11.24 19.05
C GLU A 449 -34.79 11.85 17.72
N ILE A 450 -34.94 13.16 17.58
CA ILE A 450 -34.29 13.91 16.49
C ILE A 450 -32.90 14.30 16.97
N VAL A 451 -31.92 14.07 16.12
CA VAL A 451 -30.52 14.40 16.37
C VAL A 451 -29.94 15.25 15.25
N ASP A 452 -29.10 16.21 15.62
CA ASP A 452 -28.35 17.06 14.71
C ASP A 452 -27.05 16.38 14.25
N PHE A 453 -27.21 15.13 13.78
CA PHE A 453 -26.19 14.39 13.04
C PHE A 453 -26.11 14.95 11.60
N ASP A 454 -25.18 14.44 10.80
CA ASP A 454 -25.04 14.84 9.40
C ASP A 454 -25.34 13.65 8.46
N PRO A 455 -26.55 13.61 7.84
CA PRO A 455 -27.62 14.61 7.92
C PRO A 455 -28.48 14.51 9.18
N ARG A 456 -29.22 15.59 9.51
CA ARG A 456 -30.16 15.62 10.64
C ARG A 456 -31.20 14.51 10.48
N ALA A 457 -31.44 13.72 11.51
CA ALA A 457 -32.23 12.49 11.39
C ALA A 457 -33.12 12.23 12.60
N LEU A 458 -34.23 11.52 12.36
CA LEU A 458 -34.97 10.80 13.38
C LEU A 458 -34.29 9.45 13.60
N VAL A 459 -33.75 9.22 14.79
CA VAL A 459 -33.06 7.98 15.18
C VAL A 459 -33.88 7.24 16.23
N GLY A 460 -33.81 5.90 16.23
CA GLY A 460 -34.48 5.12 17.25
C GLY A 460 -33.88 3.75 17.49
N ALA A 461 -34.28 3.18 18.62
CA ALA A 461 -34.01 1.79 18.95
C ALA A 461 -35.27 1.15 19.55
N VAL A 462 -35.57 -0.07 19.12
CA VAL A 462 -36.70 -0.86 19.62
C VAL A 462 -36.27 -2.30 19.92
N ARG A 463 -36.99 -2.97 20.81
CA ARG A 463 -36.85 -4.39 21.09
C ARG A 463 -38.06 -5.16 20.58
N VAL A 464 -37.81 -6.27 19.89
CA VAL A 464 -38.80 -7.25 19.44
C VAL A 464 -38.42 -8.60 20.04
N GLY A 465 -39.17 -9.04 21.06
CA GLY A 465 -38.71 -10.14 21.91
C GLY A 465 -37.36 -9.79 22.55
N ASP A 466 -36.37 -10.66 22.39
CA ASP A 466 -35.01 -10.45 22.89
C ASP A 466 -34.10 -9.69 21.90
N ILE A 467 -34.58 -9.36 20.70
CA ILE A 467 -33.77 -8.77 19.63
C ILE A 467 -33.94 -7.26 19.63
N ARG A 468 -32.82 -6.56 19.75
CA ARG A 468 -32.77 -5.10 19.66
C ARG A 468 -32.45 -4.65 18.24
N LEU A 469 -33.30 -3.81 17.67
CA LEU A 469 -33.18 -3.22 16.35
C LEU A 469 -32.91 -1.73 16.48
N ILE A 470 -32.05 -1.22 15.60
CA ILE A 470 -31.74 0.20 15.46
C ILE A 470 -31.94 0.61 14.01
N ASP A 471 -32.44 1.81 13.82
CA ASP A 471 -32.68 2.37 12.49
C ASP A 471 -32.81 3.90 12.61
N ASN A 472 -32.68 4.59 11.48
CA ASN A 472 -32.83 6.03 11.39
C ASN A 472 -33.39 6.48 10.03
N MET A 473 -33.93 7.69 10.02
CA MET A 473 -34.46 8.34 8.81
C MET A 473 -34.01 9.81 8.77
N PRO A 474 -33.25 10.22 7.75
CA PRO A 474 -32.93 11.63 7.51
C PRO A 474 -34.19 12.49 7.39
N LEU A 475 -34.17 13.67 8.00
CA LEU A 475 -35.27 14.64 7.94
C LEU A 475 -35.26 15.44 6.64
N GLU A 476 -34.08 15.66 6.07
CA GLU A 476 -33.87 16.37 4.81
C GLU A 476 -33.28 15.42 3.75
N GLY A 477 -33.89 15.41 2.56
CA GLY A 477 -33.60 14.46 1.48
C GLY A 477 -34.87 13.76 0.98
N ASP A 478 -34.98 13.59 -0.35
CA ASP A 478 -36.16 12.99 -0.99
C ASP A 478 -36.47 11.61 -0.39
N ALA A 479 -37.73 11.44 0.01
CA ALA A 479 -38.30 10.11 0.18
C ALA A 479 -38.25 9.44 -1.20
N LYS A 480 -37.25 8.58 -1.42
CA LYS A 480 -37.25 7.68 -2.58
C LYS A 480 -38.09 6.46 -2.31
#